data_AF-B9L076-F1
#
_entry.id   AF-B9L076-F1
#
_cell.length_a   1.000
_cell.length_b   1.000
_cell.length_c   1.000
_cell.angle_alpha   90.00
_cell.angle_beta   90.00
_cell.angle_gamma   90.00
#
_symmetry.space_group_name_H-M   'P 1'
#
loop_
_entity.id
_entity.type
_entity.pdbx_description
1 polymer ?
#
loop_
_entity_poly.entity_id
_entity_poly.type
_entity_poly.pdbx_seq_one_letter_code
_entity_poly.pdbx_strand_id
1 'polypeptide(L)'
;MNTVRLTVVARDGVASFLGPGHAIKMLAAACSRNPVTLTELLDYTTPFDADFVEGVRAGLAVFDEHNSAENATAFHTVVQLLSPDRLPPFRVIDELTRSLSLQPVGVGLVLYNLKARRIVQLVNQYGELLRQDRGRIRRGGEPTRLLYTYRLPDDWRILP
;
A
#
# COMPACT_ATOMS: atom_id res chain seq x y z
N MET A 1 -13.33 -10.37 -3.81
CA MET A 1 -12.11 -9.77 -4.41
C MET A 1 -10.96 -10.08 -3.48
N ASN A 2 -9.79 -10.46 -3.99
CA ASN A 2 -8.65 -10.85 -3.16
C ASN A 2 -7.93 -9.59 -2.66
N THR A 3 -8.28 -9.16 -1.44
CA THR A 3 -7.72 -7.98 -0.78
C THR A 3 -6.38 -8.31 -0.12
N VAL A 4 -5.44 -7.38 -0.17
CA VAL A 4 -4.12 -7.44 0.49
C VAL A 4 -3.92 -6.18 1.33
N ARG A 5 -3.28 -6.32 2.50
CA ARG A 5 -2.80 -5.18 3.29
C ARG A 5 -1.49 -4.68 2.69
N LEU A 6 -1.41 -3.39 2.43
CA LEU A 6 -0.23 -2.72 1.89
C LEU A 6 0.22 -1.67 2.90
N THR A 7 1.40 -1.85 3.46
CA THR A 7 1.97 -0.92 4.46
C THR A 7 3.21 -0.26 3.88
N VAL A 8 3.23 1.06 3.85
CA VAL A 8 4.33 1.85 3.29
C VAL A 8 5.07 2.53 4.43
N VAL A 9 6.37 2.24 4.56
CA VAL A 9 7.29 2.93 5.46
C VAL A 9 8.09 3.92 4.63
N ALA A 10 7.75 5.19 4.77
CA ALA A 10 8.29 6.30 3.99
C ALA A 10 8.99 7.33 4.89
N ARG A 11 9.65 8.32 4.27
CA ARG A 11 10.31 9.41 5.01
C ARG A 11 9.33 10.29 5.79
N ASP A 12 8.13 10.48 5.23
CA ASP A 12 7.04 11.30 5.76
C ASP A 12 6.11 10.53 6.73
N GLY A 13 6.47 9.29 7.09
CA GLY A 13 5.74 8.49 8.06
C GLY A 13 5.39 7.10 7.52
N VAL A 14 4.49 6.44 8.24
CA VAL A 14 4.02 5.09 7.88
C VAL A 14 2.51 5.15 7.63
N ALA A 15 2.08 4.57 6.52
CA ALA A 15 0.67 4.45 6.16
C ALA A 15 0.33 3.02 5.79
N SER A 16 -0.91 2.62 6.01
CA SER A 16 -1.40 1.30 5.66
C SER A 16 -2.79 1.40 5.03
N PHE A 17 -3.03 0.60 4.00
CA PHE A 17 -4.27 0.61 3.25
C PHE A 17 -4.54 -0.76 2.64
N LEU A 18 -5.80 -0.98 2.29
CA LEU A 18 -6.22 -2.18 1.56
C LEU A 18 -6.08 -1.93 0.07
N GLY A 19 -5.65 -2.95 -0.65
CA GLY A 19 -5.63 -2.93 -2.10
C GLY A 19 -6.04 -4.27 -2.69
N PRO A 20 -6.37 -4.29 -3.99
CA PRO A 20 -6.49 -5.54 -4.72
C PRO A 20 -5.10 -6.20 -4.87
N GLY A 21 -5.03 -7.53 -4.98
CA GLY A 21 -3.75 -8.24 -5.08
C GLY A 21 -2.80 -7.74 -6.20
N HIS A 22 -3.33 -7.23 -7.32
CA HIS A 22 -2.50 -6.68 -8.39
C HIS A 22 -1.76 -5.40 -7.97
N ALA A 23 -2.21 -4.69 -6.94
CA ALA A 23 -1.52 -3.51 -6.39
C ALA A 23 -0.14 -3.85 -5.83
N ILE A 24 0.12 -5.12 -5.48
CA ILE A 24 1.46 -5.59 -5.09
C ILE A 24 2.46 -5.28 -6.22
N LYS A 25 2.12 -5.63 -7.46
CA LYS A 25 2.99 -5.37 -8.61
C LYS A 25 3.00 -3.89 -9.01
N MET A 26 1.91 -3.16 -8.82
CA MET A 26 1.87 -1.72 -9.17
C MET A 26 2.78 -0.90 -8.26
N LEU A 27 2.73 -1.14 -6.95
CA LEU A 27 3.61 -0.47 -6.00
C LEU A 27 5.08 -0.88 -6.17
N ALA A 28 5.35 -2.15 -6.47
CA ALA A 28 6.71 -2.59 -6.82
C ALA A 28 7.22 -1.91 -8.11
N ALA A 29 6.37 -1.73 -9.12
CA ALA A 29 6.71 -0.97 -10.31
C ALA A 29 7.01 0.50 -9.99
N ALA A 30 6.20 1.14 -9.14
CA ALA A 30 6.47 2.49 -8.67
C ALA A 30 7.80 2.61 -7.90
N CYS A 31 8.17 1.59 -7.12
CA CYS A 31 9.46 1.51 -6.43
C CYS A 31 10.67 1.53 -7.40
N SER A 32 10.49 1.13 -8.66
CA SER A 32 11.57 1.21 -9.66
C SER A 32 12.06 2.64 -9.93
N ARG A 33 11.26 3.65 -9.56
CA ARG A 33 11.56 5.07 -9.68
C ARG A 33 12.14 5.67 -8.39
N ASN A 34 12.49 4.85 -7.40
CA ASN A 34 13.07 5.25 -6.12
C ASN A 34 12.28 6.32 -5.33
N PRO A 35 10.97 6.13 -5.10
CA PRO A 35 10.21 7.03 -4.23
C PRO A 35 10.77 6.96 -2.80
N VAL A 36 10.80 8.11 -2.12
CA VAL A 36 11.22 8.24 -0.72
C VAL A 36 10.07 8.68 0.20
N THR A 37 9.00 9.24 -0.37
CA THR A 37 7.77 9.60 0.35
C THR A 37 6.57 8.75 -0.11
N LEU A 38 5.52 8.69 0.71
CA LEU A 38 4.26 8.07 0.31
C LEU A 38 3.65 8.79 -0.90
N THR A 39 3.70 10.12 -0.91
CA THR A 39 3.20 10.93 -2.02
C THR A 39 3.87 10.58 -3.35
N GLU A 40 5.20 10.48 -3.39
CA GLU A 40 5.93 10.08 -4.60
C GLU A 40 5.58 8.65 -5.04
N LEU A 41 5.49 7.71 -4.09
CA LEU A 41 5.10 6.33 -4.41
C LEU A 41 3.72 6.29 -5.08
N LEU A 42 2.75 7.02 -4.52
CA LEU A 42 1.40 7.10 -5.07
C LEU A 42 1.38 7.81 -6.42
N ASP A 43 2.10 8.93 -6.59
CA ASP A 43 2.21 9.63 -7.88
C ASP A 43 2.81 8.75 -8.98
N TYR A 44 3.80 7.93 -8.63
CA TYR A 44 4.41 6.97 -9.55
C TYR A 44 3.51 5.78 -9.84
N THR A 45 2.50 5.54 -9.00
CA THR A 45 1.50 4.48 -9.18
C THR A 45 0.29 4.95 -10.00
N THR A 46 -0.02 6.26 -10.00
CA THR A 46 -1.16 6.85 -10.72
C THR A 46 -1.30 6.40 -12.19
N PRO A 47 -0.22 6.28 -12.99
CA PRO A 47 -0.34 5.81 -14.37
C PRO A 47 -0.82 4.36 -14.52
N PHE A 48 -0.74 3.56 -13.45
CA PHE A 48 -1.14 2.15 -13.46
C PHE A 48 -2.59 1.95 -13.02
N ASP A 49 -3.07 2.73 -12.06
CA ASP A 49 -4.47 2.73 -11.58
C ASP A 49 -4.75 4.03 -10.81
N ALA A 50 -5.35 5.01 -11.49
CA ALA A 50 -5.62 6.32 -10.90
C ALA A 50 -6.70 6.25 -9.81
N ASP A 51 -7.76 5.47 -10.03
CA ASP A 51 -8.88 5.36 -9.10
C ASP A 51 -8.44 4.73 -7.77
N PHE A 52 -7.56 3.72 -7.83
CA PHE A 52 -6.94 3.14 -6.64
C PHE A 52 -6.15 4.20 -5.85
N VAL A 53 -5.31 4.98 -6.53
CA VAL A 53 -4.49 6.02 -5.89
C VAL A 53 -5.36 7.11 -5.28
N GLU A 54 -6.39 7.58 -5.99
CA GLU A 54 -7.34 8.57 -5.49
C GLU A 54 -8.08 8.06 -4.25
N GLY A 55 -8.53 6.81 -4.25
CA GLY A 55 -9.17 6.19 -3.09
C GLY A 55 -8.26 6.12 -1.86
N VAL A 56 -6.98 5.77 -2.06
CA VAL A 56 -5.98 5.77 -0.96
C VAL A 56 -5.76 7.19 -0.43
N ARG A 57 -5.59 8.18 -1.32
CA ARG A 57 -5.38 9.59 -0.94
C ARG A 57 -6.58 10.15 -0.18
N ALA A 58 -7.79 9.91 -0.68
CA ALA A 58 -9.02 10.37 -0.03
C ALA A 58 -9.20 9.76 1.36
N GLY A 59 -8.96 8.46 1.51
CA GLY A 59 -9.04 7.79 2.81
C GLY A 59 -8.02 8.32 3.82
N LEU A 60 -6.77 8.57 3.37
CA LEU A 60 -5.74 9.17 4.23
C LEU A 60 -6.06 10.62 4.61
N ALA A 61 -6.64 11.40 3.70
CA ALA A 61 -7.08 12.76 4.03
C ALA A 61 -8.14 12.77 5.13
N VAL A 62 -9.13 11.86 5.06
CA VAL A 62 -10.14 11.70 6.12
C VAL A 62 -9.50 11.27 7.43
N PHE A 63 -8.52 10.35 7.39
CA PHE A 63 -7.78 9.95 8.58
C PHE A 63 -7.05 11.15 9.20
N ASP A 64 -6.28 11.89 8.39
CA ASP A 64 -5.43 13.01 8.81
C ASP A 64 -6.29 14.20 9.33
N GLU A 65 -7.53 14.36 8.87
CA GLU A 65 -8.47 15.37 9.37
C GLU A 65 -8.98 15.08 10.79
N HIS A 66 -9.15 13.79 11.14
CA HIS A 66 -9.82 13.38 12.38
C HIS A 66 -8.87 12.81 13.45
N ASN A 67 -7.60 12.62 13.12
CA ASN A 67 -6.64 11.95 14.00
C ASN A 67 -5.28 12.65 14.00
N SER A 68 -4.65 12.73 15.17
CA SER A 68 -3.27 13.15 15.36
C SER A 68 -2.54 12.16 16.26
N ALA A 69 -1.21 12.30 16.39
CA ALA A 69 -0.42 11.44 17.28
C ALA A 69 -0.89 11.50 18.75
N GLU A 70 -1.50 12.61 19.16
CA GLU A 70 -2.03 12.84 20.50
C GLU A 70 -3.49 12.40 20.64
N ASN A 71 -4.24 12.27 19.53
CA ASN A 71 -5.65 11.90 19.54
C ASN A 71 -6.02 11.03 18.33
N ALA A 72 -6.11 9.72 18.56
CA ALA A 72 -6.51 8.71 17.57
C ALA A 72 -7.94 8.17 17.80
N THR A 73 -8.73 8.83 18.65
CA THR A 73 -10.03 8.32 19.14
C THR A 73 -11.03 8.04 18.01
N ALA A 74 -11.05 8.88 16.98
CA ALA A 74 -11.95 8.71 15.84
C ALA A 74 -11.64 7.41 15.09
N PHE A 75 -10.37 7.14 14.79
CA PHE A 75 -9.99 5.89 14.15
C PHE A 75 -10.17 4.67 15.05
N HIS A 76 -9.91 4.78 16.36
CA HIS A 76 -10.19 3.68 17.30
C HIS A 76 -11.66 3.29 17.30
N THR A 77 -12.56 4.27 17.20
CA THR A 77 -14.00 4.01 17.07
C THR A 77 -14.31 3.26 15.76
N VAL A 78 -13.69 3.65 14.64
CA VAL A 78 -13.83 2.93 13.36
C VAL A 78 -13.34 1.48 13.49
N VAL A 79 -12.22 1.24 14.18
CA VAL A 79 -11.66 -0.10 14.40
C VAL A 79 -12.59 -0.99 15.22
N GLN A 80 -13.37 -0.43 16.15
CA GLN A 80 -14.38 -1.19 16.90
C GLN A 80 -15.58 -1.60 16.05
N LEU A 81 -15.88 -0.85 14.98
CA LEU A 81 -17.06 -1.04 14.14
C LEU A 81 -16.78 -1.89 12.89
N LEU A 82 -15.54 -1.90 12.41
CA LEU A 82 -15.15 -2.55 11.16
C LEU A 82 -14.21 -3.72 11.40
N SER A 83 -14.40 -4.78 10.62
CA SER A 83 -13.41 -5.85 10.53
C SER A 83 -12.11 -5.35 9.87
N PRO A 84 -10.95 -5.93 10.19
CA PRO A 84 -9.66 -5.50 9.64
C PRO A 84 -9.64 -5.39 8.11
N ASP A 85 -10.26 -6.33 7.40
CA ASP A 85 -10.36 -6.38 5.93
C ASP A 85 -11.31 -5.33 5.32
N ARG A 86 -11.87 -4.44 6.14
CA ARG A 86 -12.72 -3.31 5.74
C ARG A 86 -12.23 -1.96 6.23
N LEU A 87 -11.11 -1.91 6.94
CA LEU A 87 -10.56 -0.67 7.46
C LEU A 87 -10.16 0.29 6.32
N PRO A 88 -10.48 1.58 6.41
CA PRO A 88 -10.03 2.58 5.44
C PRO A 88 -8.51 2.78 5.54
N PRO A 89 -7.87 3.47 4.57
CA PRO A 89 -6.49 3.90 4.70
C PRO A 89 -6.24 4.65 6.01
N PHE A 90 -5.08 4.41 6.65
CA PHE A 90 -4.72 5.02 7.92
C PHE A 90 -3.22 5.27 8.07
N ARG A 91 -2.85 6.22 8.94
CA ARG A 91 -1.46 6.40 9.38
C ARG A 91 -1.16 5.53 10.60
N VAL A 92 0.08 5.08 10.72
CA VAL A 92 0.57 4.43 11.95
C VAL A 92 1.10 5.49 12.89
N ILE A 93 0.32 5.81 13.92
CA ILE A 93 0.57 6.90 14.87
C ILE A 93 0.62 6.42 16.33
N ASP A 94 0.15 5.21 16.60
CA ASP A 94 0.13 4.60 17.92
C ASP A 94 0.28 3.06 17.85
N GLU A 95 0.16 2.39 18.98
CA GLU A 95 0.33 0.93 19.05
C GLU A 95 -0.82 0.15 18.38
N LEU A 96 -2.05 0.67 18.44
CA LEU A 96 -3.20 0.03 17.79
C LEU A 96 -3.04 0.05 16.27
N THR A 97 -2.79 1.23 15.71
CA THR A 97 -2.55 1.39 14.25
C THR A 97 -1.31 0.62 13.81
N ARG A 98 -0.25 0.53 14.64
CA ARG A 98 0.92 -0.30 14.36
C ARG A 98 0.54 -1.77 14.25
N SER A 99 -0.16 -2.31 15.24
CA SER A 99 -0.63 -3.70 15.25
C SER A 99 -1.48 -4.02 14.01
N LEU A 100 -2.46 -3.16 13.69
CA LEU A 100 -3.33 -3.31 12.53
C LEU A 100 -2.58 -3.24 11.18
N SER A 101 -1.53 -2.41 11.10
CA SER A 101 -0.70 -2.29 9.88
C SER A 101 0.12 -3.53 9.57
N LEU A 102 0.33 -4.38 10.59
CA LEU A 102 1.05 -5.64 10.52
C LEU A 102 0.13 -6.86 10.53
N GLN A 103 -1.19 -6.65 10.53
CA GLN A 103 -2.17 -7.72 10.46
C GLN A 103 -2.47 -8.10 8.99
N PRO A 104 -2.18 -9.33 8.55
CA PRO A 104 -2.56 -9.81 7.22
C PRO A 104 -4.08 -9.88 7.05
N VAL A 105 -4.54 -9.63 5.83
CA VAL A 105 -5.95 -9.69 5.44
C VAL A 105 -6.08 -10.37 4.08
N GLY A 106 -7.16 -11.12 3.87
CA GLY A 106 -7.44 -11.79 2.61
C GLY A 106 -6.23 -12.60 2.11
N VAL A 107 -5.63 -12.16 1.02
CA VAL A 107 -4.48 -12.84 0.39
C VAL A 107 -3.11 -12.40 0.91
N GLY A 108 -3.04 -11.46 1.85
CA GLY A 108 -1.81 -11.23 2.60
C GLY A 108 -1.52 -9.83 3.13
N LEU A 109 -0.22 -9.57 3.32
CA LEU A 109 0.39 -8.35 3.81
C LEU A 109 1.74 -8.14 3.12
N VAL A 110 1.93 -6.97 2.50
CA VAL A 110 3.20 -6.56 1.90
C VAL A 110 3.63 -5.19 2.43
N LEU A 111 4.88 -5.09 2.87
CA LEU A 111 5.49 -3.86 3.35
C LEU A 111 6.42 -3.27 2.29
N TYR A 112 6.27 -1.98 2.00
CA TYR A 112 7.17 -1.21 1.15
C TYR A 112 7.96 -0.26 2.02
N ASN A 113 9.18 -0.64 2.39
CA ASN A 113 10.10 0.22 3.11
C ASN A 113 10.96 1.01 2.13
N LEU A 114 10.51 2.23 1.84
CA LEU A 114 11.12 3.14 0.88
C LEU A 114 12.51 3.58 1.36
N LYS A 115 12.64 3.86 2.67
CA LYS A 115 13.91 4.29 3.28
C LYS A 115 15.00 3.21 3.18
N ALA A 116 14.62 1.96 3.40
CA ALA A 116 15.54 0.82 3.36
C ALA A 116 15.63 0.16 1.98
N ARG A 117 14.84 0.61 0.99
CA ARG A 117 14.70 0.01 -0.35
C ARG A 117 14.37 -1.49 -0.26
N ARG A 118 13.36 -1.84 0.55
CA ARG A 118 12.93 -3.23 0.80
C ARG A 118 11.45 -3.39 0.55
N ILE A 119 11.08 -4.48 -0.11
CA ILE A 119 9.71 -4.97 -0.20
C ILE A 119 9.66 -6.28 0.59
N VAL A 120 8.89 -6.31 1.68
CA VAL A 120 8.79 -7.48 2.57
C VAL A 120 7.41 -8.13 2.40
N GLN A 121 7.37 -9.40 2.07
CA GLN A 121 6.16 -10.14 1.73
C GLN A 121 5.72 -11.06 2.89
N LEU A 122 5.41 -10.48 4.05
CA LEU A 122 5.11 -11.26 5.28
C LEU A 122 4.08 -12.36 5.03
N VAL A 123 3.05 -12.04 4.23
CA VAL A 123 2.14 -13.03 3.65
C VAL A 123 1.83 -12.59 2.22
N ASN A 124 2.06 -13.45 1.23
CA ASN A 124 1.62 -13.19 -0.15
C ASN A 124 1.12 -14.47 -0.82
N GLN A 125 -0.20 -14.64 -0.82
CA GLN A 125 -0.88 -15.75 -1.50
C GLN A 125 -1.40 -15.34 -2.89
N TYR A 126 -1.19 -14.09 -3.31
CA TYR A 126 -1.65 -13.62 -4.62
C TYR A 126 -0.75 -14.13 -5.75
N GLY A 127 0.56 -14.22 -5.50
CA GLY A 127 1.55 -14.72 -6.43
C GLY A 127 2.91 -14.09 -6.18
N GLU A 128 3.96 -14.79 -6.60
CA GLU A 128 5.34 -14.36 -6.39
C GLU A 128 5.60 -12.96 -6.99
N LEU A 129 6.18 -12.08 -6.18
CA LEU A 129 6.68 -10.79 -6.64
C LEU A 129 8.09 -10.95 -7.20
N LEU A 130 8.24 -10.64 -8.49
CA LEU A 130 9.53 -10.71 -9.19
C LEU A 130 10.21 -9.34 -9.22
N ARG A 131 11.54 -9.36 -9.34
CA ARG A 131 12.38 -8.16 -9.44
C ARG A 131 12.19 -7.40 -10.76
N GLN A 132 11.84 -8.14 -11.81
CA GLN A 132 11.50 -7.61 -13.13
C GLN A 132 10.25 -8.33 -13.60
N ASP A 133 9.22 -7.56 -13.97
CA ASP A 133 7.94 -8.12 -14.40
C ASP A 133 7.14 -7.10 -15.21
N ARG A 134 5.93 -7.49 -15.59
CA ARG A 134 4.92 -6.66 -16.26
C ARG A 134 3.58 -6.76 -15.55
N GLY A 135 2.80 -5.70 -15.66
CA GLY A 135 1.41 -5.66 -15.20
C GLY A 135 0.52 -4.95 -16.21
N ARG A 136 -0.80 -5.03 -16.00
CA ARG A 136 -1.77 -4.31 -16.83
C ARG A 136 -2.12 -2.98 -16.18
N ILE A 137 -2.17 -1.93 -16.98
CA ILE A 137 -2.78 -0.66 -16.57
C ILE A 137 -4.28 -0.90 -16.38
N ARG A 138 -4.87 -0.28 -15.36
CA ARG A 138 -6.29 -0.36 -15.03
C ARG A 138 -6.96 0.99 -15.16
N ARG A 139 -8.26 0.96 -15.46
CA ARG A 139 -9.15 2.14 -15.54
C ARG A 139 -10.53 1.72 -15.05
N GLY A 140 -11.13 2.47 -14.14
CA GLY A 140 -12.39 2.09 -13.50
C GLY A 140 -12.24 0.80 -12.69
N GLY A 141 -11.06 0.51 -12.14
CA GLY A 141 -10.75 -0.76 -11.48
C GLY A 141 -10.62 -1.97 -12.43
N GLU A 142 -10.85 -1.81 -13.73
CA GLU A 142 -10.82 -2.89 -14.73
C GLU A 142 -9.50 -2.94 -15.52
N PRO A 143 -8.99 -4.13 -15.89
CA PRO A 143 -7.72 -4.25 -16.60
C PRO A 143 -7.87 -3.82 -18.06
N THR A 144 -6.93 -3.02 -18.55
CA THR A 144 -6.86 -2.64 -19.96
C THR A 144 -5.96 -3.59 -20.77
N ARG A 145 -5.91 -3.38 -22.10
CA ARG A 145 -4.95 -4.08 -22.97
C ARG A 145 -3.52 -3.56 -22.85
N LEU A 146 -3.31 -2.40 -22.20
CA LEU A 146 -2.00 -1.78 -22.06
C LEU A 146 -1.24 -2.43 -20.92
N LEU A 147 0.04 -2.72 -21.18
CA LEU A 147 0.97 -3.27 -20.20
C LEU A 147 1.96 -2.20 -19.78
N TYR A 148 2.31 -2.20 -18.50
CA TYR A 148 3.53 -1.59 -18.01
C TYR A 148 4.58 -2.67 -17.74
N THR A 149 5.84 -2.31 -17.77
CA THR A 149 6.96 -3.16 -17.36
C THR A 149 7.76 -2.43 -16.30
N TYR A 150 8.43 -3.17 -15.43
CA TYR A 150 9.36 -2.59 -14.46
C TYR A 150 10.54 -3.52 -14.21
N ARG A 151 11.63 -2.90 -13.75
CA ARG A 151 12.79 -3.58 -13.18
C ARG A 151 13.22 -2.79 -11.96
N LEU A 152 13.22 -3.42 -10.79
CA LEU A 152 13.70 -2.78 -9.57
C LEU A 152 15.21 -2.47 -9.70
N PRO A 153 15.70 -1.32 -9.19
CA PRO A 153 17.13 -1.01 -9.09
C PRO A 153 17.89 -1.98 -8.17
N ASP A 154 19.20 -2.14 -8.34
CA ASP A 154 20.04 -3.19 -7.69
C ASP A 154 20.14 -3.11 -6.18
N ASP A 155 19.89 -1.93 -5.63
CA ASP A 155 19.81 -1.68 -4.20
C ASP A 155 18.46 -2.08 -3.57
N TRP A 156 17.41 -2.30 -4.38
CA TRP A 156 16.13 -2.81 -3.90
C TRP A 156 16.15 -4.31 -3.64
N ARG A 157 15.65 -4.72 -2.47
CA ARG A 157 15.53 -6.13 -2.10
C ARG A 157 14.07 -6.53 -1.93
N ILE A 158 13.72 -7.72 -2.41
CA ILE A 158 12.47 -8.40 -2.10
C ILE A 158 12.80 -9.44 -1.02
N LEU A 159 12.06 -9.42 0.08
CA LEU A 159 12.25 -10.30 1.24
C LEU A 159 10.95 -11.07 1.51
N PRO A 160 11.03 -12.31 2.02
CA PRO A 160 9.88 -12.98 2.61
C PRO A 160 9.44 -12.26 3.89
#